data_AF-A0A166BAY0-F1
#
_entry.id   AF-A0A166BAY0-F1
#
_cell.length_a   1.000
_cell.length_b   1.000
_cell.length_c   1.000
_cell.angle_alpha   90.00
_cell.angle_beta   90.00
_cell.angle_gamma   90.00
#
_symmetry.space_group_name_H-M   'P 1'
#
loop_
_entity.id
_entity.type
_entity.pdbx_description
1 polymer ?
#
loop_
_entity_poly.entity_id
_entity_poly.type
_entity_poly.pdbx_seq_one_letter_code
_entity_poly.pdbx_strand_id
1 'polypeptide(L)'
;MCTQNRTTGGLSGYLQQEFRELELLNEITRLRWECDLRSGVGGNTRSTLLKSYMKVYGKKSCPADVHSAIRWGQSDDTAFDINYDDDNDFVWRSLDKSKKQDCNKEGQRIQEDTRNVNCKKRKADTQGFPVRLDIIPPTKKSKMSSYVQKFRGLRWNAATQSCAYDSLISVLSNVYYLNARDW
;
A
#
# COMPACT_ATOMS: atom_id res chain seq x y z
N MET A 1 35.76 -6.81 -13.68
CA MET A 1 35.17 -5.50 -13.34
C MET A 1 33.88 -5.77 -12.58
N CYS A 2 33.84 -5.52 -11.27
CA CYS A 2 32.66 -5.73 -10.45
C CYS A 2 31.70 -4.56 -10.64
N THR A 3 30.55 -4.81 -11.24
CA THR A 3 29.48 -3.84 -11.48
C THR A 3 28.87 -3.40 -10.14
N GLN A 4 28.40 -2.15 -10.08
CA GLN A 4 28.05 -1.31 -8.92
C GLN A 4 27.02 -1.88 -7.91
N ASN A 5 26.61 -3.14 -8.01
CA ASN A 5 25.59 -3.76 -7.15
C ASN A 5 26.05 -3.99 -5.70
N ARG A 6 27.36 -3.97 -5.44
CA ARG A 6 27.91 -4.12 -4.09
C ARG A 6 27.85 -2.84 -3.26
N THR A 7 27.84 -1.67 -3.89
CA THR A 7 27.87 -0.37 -3.20
C THR A 7 26.52 0.05 -2.62
N THR A 8 25.41 -0.55 -3.06
CA THR A 8 24.04 -0.22 -2.61
C THR A 8 23.34 -1.33 -1.82
N GLY A 9 24.06 -2.38 -1.39
CA GLY A 9 23.47 -3.47 -0.60
C GLY A 9 22.34 -4.25 -1.29
N GLY A 10 22.20 -4.14 -2.62
CA GLY A 10 21.19 -4.85 -3.41
C GLY A 10 19.81 -4.18 -3.48
N LEU A 11 19.62 -2.97 -2.92
CA LEU A 11 18.37 -2.23 -3.05
C LEU A 11 18.26 -1.59 -4.45
N SER A 12 17.14 -1.82 -5.13
CA SER A 12 16.81 -1.14 -6.39
C SER A 12 16.70 0.37 -6.18
N GLY A 13 17.10 1.18 -7.16
CA GLY A 13 17.02 2.65 -7.08
C GLY A 13 15.59 3.16 -6.81
N TYR A 14 14.59 2.49 -7.36
CA TYR A 14 13.18 2.79 -7.07
C TYR A 14 12.84 2.59 -5.59
N LEU A 15 13.32 1.49 -5.00
CA LEU A 15 13.08 1.19 -3.60
C LEU A 15 13.82 2.15 -2.67
N GLN A 16 15.04 2.56 -3.04
CA GLN A 16 15.75 3.62 -2.33
C GLN A 16 14.95 4.93 -2.35
N GLN A 17 14.38 5.30 -3.49
CA GLN A 17 13.53 6.48 -3.61
C GLN A 17 12.29 6.39 -2.72
N GLU A 18 11.60 5.25 -2.71
CA GLU A 18 10.43 5.04 -1.82
C GLU A 18 10.82 5.22 -0.35
N PHE A 19 11.96 4.67 0.09
CA PHE A 19 12.44 4.89 1.46
C PHE A 19 12.78 6.36 1.75
N ARG A 20 13.45 7.04 0.82
CA ARG A 20 13.75 8.48 0.94
C ARG A 20 12.46 9.31 1.09
N GLU A 21 11.43 8.98 0.32
CA GLU A 21 10.12 9.62 0.41
C GLU A 21 9.43 9.36 1.76
N LEU A 22 9.50 8.13 2.28
CA LEU A 22 8.98 7.78 3.61
C LEU A 22 9.69 8.54 4.73
N GLU A 23 11.02 8.63 4.69
CA GLU A 23 11.79 9.40 5.69
C GLU A 23 11.39 10.88 5.68
N LEU A 24 11.15 11.45 4.50
CA LEU A 24 10.71 12.85 4.37
C LEU A 24 9.29 13.05 4.90
N LEU A 25 8.38 12.09 4.68
CA LEU A 25 7.04 12.12 5.27
C LEU A 25 7.09 12.03 6.80
N ASN A 26 8.00 11.22 7.34
CA ASN A 26 8.22 11.10 8.78
C ASN A 26 8.73 12.41 9.37
N GLU A 27 9.69 13.06 8.71
CA GLU A 27 10.19 14.39 9.08
C GLU A 27 9.06 15.44 9.09
N ILE A 28 8.23 15.48 8.04
CA ILE A 28 7.07 16.38 7.98
C ILE A 28 6.13 16.11 9.15
N THR A 29 5.91 14.84 9.49
CA THR A 29 5.04 14.45 10.61
C THR A 29 5.62 14.91 11.94
N ARG A 30 6.94 14.74 12.15
CA ARG A 30 7.65 15.24 13.34
C ARG A 30 7.53 16.76 13.45
N LEU A 31 7.83 17.51 12.39
CA LEU A 31 7.73 18.97 12.38
C LEU A 31 6.31 19.48 12.63
N ARG A 32 5.27 18.77 12.15
CA ARG A 32 3.87 19.10 12.47
C ARG A 32 3.57 18.89 13.94
N TRP A 33 4.06 17.81 14.52
CA TRP A 33 3.87 17.49 15.93
C TRP A 33 4.59 18.49 16.84
N GLU A 34 5.80 18.90 16.46
CA GLU A 34 6.60 19.91 17.15
C GLU A 34 6.14 21.35 16.87
N CYS A 35 5.13 21.54 16.02
CA CYS A 35 4.64 22.85 15.55
C CYS A 35 5.72 23.73 14.89
N ASP A 36 6.78 23.13 14.34
CA ASP A 36 7.90 23.81 13.67
C ASP A 36 7.87 23.65 12.13
N LEU A 37 6.77 23.12 11.59
CA LEU A 37 6.58 23.05 10.14
C LEU A 37 6.33 24.46 9.57
N ARG A 38 7.24 24.92 8.71
CA ARG A 38 7.14 26.22 8.03
C ARG A 38 5.83 26.32 7.24
N SER A 39 5.24 27.52 7.29
CA SER A 39 4.03 27.83 6.53
C SER A 39 4.24 27.60 5.03
N GLY A 40 3.28 26.96 4.37
CA GLY A 40 3.34 26.67 2.93
C GLY A 40 3.64 25.21 2.58
N VAL A 41 3.94 24.36 3.56
CA VAL A 41 4.03 22.91 3.34
C VAL A 41 2.65 22.24 3.51
N GLY A 42 2.14 21.68 2.42
CA GLY A 42 0.83 21.01 2.38
C GLY A 42 0.58 20.32 1.04
N GLY A 43 -0.39 19.41 1.03
CA GLY A 43 -0.80 18.69 -0.17
C GLY A 43 -1.83 17.62 0.17
N ASN A 44 -2.75 17.36 -0.75
CA ASN A 44 -3.77 16.32 -0.60
C ASN A 44 -3.19 14.92 -0.89
N THR A 45 -2.13 14.87 -1.69
CA THR A 45 -1.46 13.65 -2.10
C THR A 45 -0.04 13.63 -1.58
N ARG A 46 0.57 12.44 -1.59
CA ARG A 46 1.97 12.26 -1.21
C ARG A 46 2.90 13.14 -2.02
N SER A 47 2.73 13.18 -3.34
CA SER A 47 3.62 13.93 -4.23
C SER A 47 3.52 15.44 -3.99
N THR A 48 2.30 15.97 -3.87
CA THR A 48 2.05 17.41 -3.70
C THR A 48 2.60 17.88 -2.36
N LEU A 49 2.42 17.09 -1.30
CA LEU A 49 2.98 17.35 0.00
C LEU A 49 4.52 17.39 -0.03
N LEU A 50 5.16 16.38 -0.61
CA LEU A 50 6.62 16.32 -0.69
C LEU A 50 7.21 17.43 -1.58
N LYS A 51 6.59 17.72 -2.73
CA LYS A 51 6.98 18.84 -3.62
C LYS A 51 6.87 20.18 -2.88
N SER A 52 5.81 20.40 -2.10
CA SER A 52 5.64 21.61 -1.29
C SER A 52 6.73 21.73 -0.21
N TYR A 53 7.07 20.63 0.46
CA TYR A 53 8.14 20.58 1.45
C TYR A 53 9.49 20.95 0.83
N MET A 54 9.84 20.31 -0.29
CA MET A 54 11.08 20.58 -1.01
C MET A 54 11.17 22.02 -1.52
N LYS A 55 10.03 22.66 -1.85
CA LYS A 55 9.99 24.08 -2.23
C LYS A 55 10.31 25.01 -1.06
N VAL A 56 9.88 24.67 0.14
CA VAL A 56 10.03 25.52 1.35
C VAL A 56 11.38 25.32 2.05
N TYR A 57 11.85 24.07 2.12
CA TYR A 57 13.09 23.69 2.82
C TYR A 57 14.28 23.51 1.87
N GLY A 58 14.03 23.41 0.57
CA GLY A 58 15.03 23.22 -0.47
C GLY A 58 15.29 21.74 -0.82
N LYS A 59 15.73 21.49 -2.06
CA LYS A 59 15.95 20.14 -2.60
C LYS A 59 17.05 19.32 -1.89
N LYS A 60 17.90 19.98 -1.09
CA LYS A 60 19.01 19.35 -0.35
C LYS A 60 18.71 19.15 1.14
N SER A 61 17.47 19.41 1.57
CA SER A 61 17.07 19.14 2.95
C SER A 61 16.94 17.63 3.14
N CYS A 62 17.95 17.03 3.75
CA CYS A 62 17.95 15.63 4.18
C CYS A 62 17.96 15.62 5.72
N PRO A 63 16.98 14.97 6.37
CA PRO A 63 16.94 14.88 7.82
C PRO A 63 18.19 14.24 8.40
N ALA A 64 18.56 14.62 9.62
CA ALA A 64 19.79 14.16 10.26
C ALA A 64 19.77 12.65 10.58
N ASP A 65 18.58 12.09 10.82
CA ASP A 65 18.37 10.69 11.23
C ASP A 65 18.27 9.70 10.05
N VAL A 66 18.46 10.18 8.82
CA VAL A 66 18.40 9.30 7.64
C VAL A 66 19.62 8.40 7.57
N HIS A 67 19.37 7.10 7.40
CA HIS A 67 20.43 6.10 7.26
C HIS A 67 21.36 6.39 6.07
N SER A 68 22.68 6.21 6.27
CA SER A 68 23.73 6.56 5.30
C SER A 68 23.52 5.96 3.91
N ALA A 69 22.99 4.74 3.83
CA ALA A 69 22.73 4.02 2.57
C ALA A 69 21.63 4.64 1.69
N ILE A 70 20.73 5.45 2.26
CA ILE A 70 19.63 6.11 1.54
C ILE A 70 19.68 7.62 1.64
N ARG A 71 20.74 8.20 2.23
CA ARG A 71 20.93 9.65 2.33
C ARG A 71 20.91 10.29 0.93
N TRP A 72 20.64 11.59 0.84
CA TRP A 72 20.69 12.36 -0.41
C TRP A 72 21.29 13.76 -0.18
N GLY A 73 21.61 14.45 -1.28
CA GLY A 73 22.10 15.84 -1.23
C GLY A 73 23.61 16.00 -1.07
N GLN A 74 24.38 14.91 -1.08
CA GLN A 74 25.84 14.94 -1.22
C GLN A 74 26.25 15.20 -2.67
N SER A 75 27.46 15.72 -2.91
CA SER A 75 27.95 16.17 -4.23
C SER A 75 27.89 15.09 -5.32
N ASP A 76 27.99 13.83 -4.91
CA ASP A 76 28.15 12.69 -5.82
C ASP A 76 26.88 11.83 -5.89
N ASP A 77 25.83 12.23 -5.16
CA ASP A 77 24.63 11.41 -4.97
C ASP A 77 23.52 11.80 -5.96
N THR A 78 22.77 10.78 -6.37
CA THR A 78 21.56 10.92 -7.18
C THR A 78 20.64 11.98 -6.58
N ALA A 79 20.31 13.00 -7.38
CA ALA A 79 19.39 14.05 -6.95
C ALA A 79 18.06 13.40 -6.54
N PHE A 80 17.61 13.67 -5.30
CA PHE A 80 16.28 13.31 -4.86
C PHE A 80 15.28 14.18 -5.61
N ASP A 81 14.53 13.60 -6.55
CA ASP A 81 13.55 14.31 -7.37
C ASP A 81 12.27 13.49 -7.50
N ILE A 82 11.15 14.17 -7.32
CA ILE A 82 9.81 13.57 -7.31
C ILE A 82 9.21 13.79 -8.70
N ASN A 83 9.64 12.95 -9.64
CA ASN A 83 9.33 13.06 -11.06
C ASN A 83 8.18 12.13 -11.49
N TYR A 84 7.13 12.08 -10.69
CA TYR A 84 5.86 11.53 -11.13
C TYR A 84 4.80 12.63 -11.11
N ASP A 85 3.98 12.60 -12.15
CA ASP A 85 2.81 13.46 -12.29
C ASP A 85 1.71 12.96 -11.37
N ASP A 86 1.05 13.91 -10.73
CA ASP A 86 -0.05 13.67 -9.82
C ASP A 86 -1.09 14.74 -10.05
N ASP A 87 -2.35 14.37 -9.87
CA ASP A 87 -3.48 15.25 -10.11
C ASP A 87 -3.53 16.29 -8.98
N ASN A 88 -3.11 17.52 -9.26
CA ASN A 88 -3.15 18.61 -8.27
C ASN A 88 -4.58 18.88 -7.76
N ASP A 89 -5.59 18.56 -8.57
CA ASP A 89 -7.01 18.71 -8.25
C ASP A 89 -7.59 17.46 -7.56
N PHE A 90 -6.76 16.49 -7.17
CA PHE A 90 -7.22 15.31 -6.45
C PHE A 90 -7.76 15.71 -5.07
N VAL A 91 -9.01 15.31 -4.84
CA VAL A 91 -9.71 15.53 -3.56
C VAL A 91 -10.18 14.17 -3.02
N TRP A 92 -9.77 13.87 -1.79
CA TRP A 92 -10.27 12.70 -1.06
C TRP A 92 -11.78 12.84 -0.86
N ARG A 93 -12.54 11.90 -1.41
CA ARG A 93 -14.00 11.84 -1.21
C ARG A 93 -14.33 10.87 -0.10
N SER A 94 -15.03 11.35 0.93
CA SER A 94 -15.68 10.46 1.88
C SER A 94 -16.78 9.68 1.17
N LEU A 95 -16.74 8.36 1.25
CA LEU A 95 -17.84 7.50 0.80
C LEU A 95 -18.96 7.52 1.85
N ASP A 96 -19.55 8.68 2.08
CA ASP A 96 -20.74 8.77 2.90
C ASP A 96 -21.88 8.06 2.15
N LYS A 97 -22.55 7.13 2.83
CA LYS A 97 -23.72 6.42 2.29
C LYS A 97 -24.70 7.46 1.75
N SER A 98 -24.94 7.40 0.44
CA SER A 98 -25.85 8.22 -0.36
C SER A 98 -26.79 9.12 0.45
N LYS A 99 -26.41 10.37 0.70
CA LYS A 99 -27.41 11.42 0.93
C LYS A 99 -28.16 11.55 -0.40
N LYS A 100 -29.48 11.31 -0.38
CA LYS A 100 -30.35 11.63 -1.50
C LYS A 100 -30.11 13.11 -1.83
N GLN A 101 -29.60 13.35 -3.02
CA GLN A 101 -29.38 14.69 -3.54
C GLN A 101 -30.75 15.26 -3.88
N ASP A 102 -31.26 16.15 -3.04
CA ASP A 102 -32.34 17.04 -3.44
C ASP A 102 -31.77 18.02 -4.49
N CYS A 103 -32.25 17.86 -5.71
CA CYS A 103 -31.97 18.73 -6.83
C CYS A 103 -32.89 19.97 -6.74
N ASN A 104 -32.43 21.03 -6.09
CA ASN A 104 -32.95 22.38 -6.38
C ASN A 104 -32.11 22.98 -7.51
N LYS A 105 -32.77 23.14 -8.66
CA LYS A 105 -32.27 23.78 -9.87
C LYS A 105 -32.58 25.27 -9.80
N GLU A 106 -31.58 26.10 -10.09
CA GLU A 106 -31.70 27.41 -10.76
C GLU A 106 -30.36 27.60 -11.51
N GLY A 107 -30.31 27.28 -12.81
CA GLY A 107 -30.29 28.24 -13.92
C GLY A 107 -28.83 28.69 -14.21
N GLN A 108 -28.15 28.32 -15.31
CA GLN A 108 -28.47 28.61 -16.71
C GLN A 108 -27.80 27.63 -17.70
N ARG A 109 -28.47 27.47 -18.86
CA ARG A 109 -28.12 26.83 -20.15
C ARG A 109 -26.63 26.93 -20.53
N ILE A 110 -26.04 25.94 -21.21
CA ILE A 110 -26.10 25.73 -22.69
C ILE A 110 -26.03 24.22 -23.07
N GLN A 111 -26.55 23.98 -24.27
CA GLN A 111 -27.06 22.78 -24.97
C GLN A 111 -26.20 21.50 -25.04
N GLU A 112 -26.92 20.40 -24.84
CA GLU A 112 -26.96 19.12 -25.57
C GLU A 112 -25.80 18.76 -26.53
N ASP A 113 -25.18 17.60 -26.24
CA ASP A 113 -25.07 16.57 -27.28
C ASP A 113 -25.30 15.17 -26.68
N THR A 114 -26.38 14.56 -27.14
CA THR A 114 -26.91 13.25 -26.72
C THR A 114 -26.07 12.10 -27.28
N ARG A 115 -25.49 11.27 -26.41
CA ARG A 115 -25.39 9.81 -26.66
C ARG A 115 -25.74 9.01 -25.39
N ASN A 116 -26.88 8.34 -25.49
CA ASN A 116 -27.49 7.50 -24.46
C ASN A 116 -26.54 6.41 -23.94
N VAL A 117 -26.37 6.39 -22.63
CA VAL A 117 -25.78 5.28 -21.87
C VAL A 117 -26.85 4.22 -21.67
N ASN A 118 -26.61 2.98 -22.13
CA ASN A 118 -27.41 1.83 -21.72
C ASN A 118 -26.57 0.91 -20.80
N CYS A 119 -26.31 1.37 -19.58
CA CYS A 119 -25.77 0.51 -18.52
C CYS A 119 -26.95 -0.15 -17.79
N LYS A 120 -27.26 -1.38 -18.19
CA LYS A 120 -28.22 -2.24 -17.49
C LYS A 120 -27.77 -2.42 -16.03
N LYS A 121 -28.49 -1.79 -15.11
CA LYS A 121 -28.44 -2.09 -13.67
C LYS A 121 -28.86 -3.55 -13.48
N ARG A 122 -27.92 -4.42 -13.05
CA ARG A 122 -28.31 -5.72 -12.48
C ARG A 122 -28.89 -5.46 -11.09
N LYS A 123 -30.18 -5.76 -10.92
CA LYS A 123 -30.80 -5.87 -9.60
C LYS A 123 -30.20 -7.12 -8.93
N ALA A 124 -29.62 -6.96 -7.75
CA ALA A 124 -29.37 -8.09 -6.87
C ALA A 124 -30.71 -8.48 -6.24
N ASP A 125 -31.26 -9.60 -6.70
CA ASP A 125 -32.42 -10.22 -6.07
C ASP A 125 -31.97 -10.84 -4.74
N THR A 126 -32.65 -10.46 -3.67
CA THR A 126 -32.42 -10.98 -2.32
C THR A 126 -33.31 -12.19 -2.17
N GLN A 127 -32.80 -13.38 -2.46
CA GLN A 127 -33.46 -14.64 -2.11
C GLN A 127 -32.45 -15.68 -1.65
N GLY A 128 -32.59 -16.08 -0.38
CA GLY A 128 -32.25 -17.41 0.12
C GLY A 128 -30.78 -17.77 0.23
N PHE A 129 -30.25 -17.73 1.46
CA PHE A 129 -29.13 -18.60 1.82
C PHE A 129 -29.49 -20.07 1.57
N PRO A 130 -28.58 -20.82 0.92
CA PRO A 130 -27.96 -21.89 1.67
C PRO A 130 -26.44 -21.70 1.64
N VAL A 131 -25.84 -21.75 2.82
CA VAL A 131 -24.39 -21.88 3.00
C VAL A 131 -23.97 -23.22 2.39
N ARG A 132 -23.64 -23.24 1.10
CA ARG A 132 -22.81 -24.28 0.52
C ARG A 132 -21.36 -23.85 0.71
N LEU A 133 -20.76 -24.33 1.79
CA LEU A 133 -19.32 -24.48 1.83
C LEU A 133 -18.99 -25.55 0.78
N ASP A 134 -18.53 -25.15 -0.40
CA ASP A 134 -17.97 -26.06 -1.40
C ASP A 134 -16.64 -26.61 -0.89
N ILE A 135 -16.70 -27.42 0.16
CA ILE A 135 -15.61 -28.27 0.61
C ILE A 135 -15.65 -29.49 -0.30
N ILE A 136 -14.83 -29.48 -1.34
CA ILE A 136 -14.57 -30.67 -2.14
C ILE A 136 -13.90 -31.69 -1.20
N PRO A 137 -14.52 -32.86 -0.94
CA PRO A 137 -13.87 -33.88 -0.10
C PRO A 137 -12.61 -34.38 -0.82
N PRO A 138 -11.45 -34.44 -0.15
CA PRO A 138 -10.24 -34.95 -0.78
C PRO A 138 -10.44 -36.42 -1.16
N THR A 139 -10.09 -36.75 -2.40
CA THR A 139 -10.09 -38.13 -2.89
C THR A 139 -9.16 -39.01 -2.06
N LYS A 140 -9.58 -40.27 -1.85
CA LYS A 140 -9.00 -41.28 -0.95
C LYS A 140 -7.47 -41.24 -0.89
N LYS A 141 -6.91 -41.03 0.31
CA LYS A 141 -5.47 -41.06 0.56
C LYS A 141 -4.93 -42.49 0.40
N SER A 142 -3.99 -42.67 -0.52
CA SER A 142 -3.11 -43.84 -0.56
C SER A 142 -2.23 -43.87 0.70
N LYS A 143 -2.08 -45.04 1.34
CA LYS A 143 -1.24 -45.21 2.51
C LYS A 143 0.23 -45.03 2.10
N MET A 144 0.81 -43.87 2.38
CA MET A 144 2.25 -43.69 2.27
C MET A 144 2.93 -44.18 3.56
N SER A 145 3.93 -45.03 3.37
CA SER A 145 4.92 -45.45 4.35
C SER A 145 5.47 -44.26 5.14
N SER A 146 5.73 -44.47 6.43
CA SER A 146 6.14 -43.48 7.44
C SER A 146 7.47 -42.82 7.07
N TYR A 147 7.41 -41.87 6.14
CA TYR A 147 8.50 -40.95 5.86
C TYR A 147 8.40 -39.81 6.88
N VAL A 148 9.48 -39.56 7.62
CA VAL A 148 9.60 -38.40 8.50
C VAL A 148 9.39 -37.15 7.63
N GLN A 149 8.18 -36.59 7.68
CA GLN A 149 7.88 -35.35 6.99
C GLN A 149 8.72 -34.26 7.64
N LYS A 150 9.87 -33.94 7.04
CA LYS A 150 10.45 -32.61 7.20
C LYS A 150 9.36 -31.63 6.81
N PHE A 151 8.97 -30.78 7.76
CA PHE A 151 7.91 -29.79 7.59
C PHE A 151 8.23 -28.95 6.35
N ARG A 152 7.56 -29.26 5.23
CA ARG A 152 7.59 -28.38 4.06
C ARG A 152 6.70 -27.22 4.46
N GLY A 153 7.26 -26.01 4.46
CA GLY A 153 6.56 -24.79 4.86
C GLY A 153 5.22 -24.64 4.14
N LEU A 154 4.35 -23.81 4.70
CA LEU A 154 3.02 -23.56 4.16
C LEU A 154 3.14 -22.97 2.75
N ARG A 155 2.47 -23.61 1.79
CA ARG A 155 2.53 -23.21 0.39
C ARG A 155 1.43 -22.19 0.14
N TRP A 156 1.83 -20.94 -0.11
CA TRP A 156 0.90 -19.88 -0.47
C TRP A 156 0.10 -20.25 -1.74
N ASN A 157 -1.21 -20.01 -1.69
CA ASN A 157 -2.12 -20.14 -2.82
C ASN A 157 -2.75 -18.78 -3.15
N ALA A 158 -2.51 -18.31 -4.37
CA ALA A 158 -3.02 -17.04 -4.87
C ALA A 158 -4.56 -17.02 -5.04
N ALA A 159 -5.17 -18.16 -5.40
CA ALA A 159 -6.61 -18.23 -5.66
C ALA A 159 -7.44 -18.07 -4.38
N THR A 160 -6.93 -18.54 -3.25
CA THR A 160 -7.60 -18.45 -1.95
C THR A 160 -7.01 -17.37 -1.04
N GLN A 161 -6.01 -16.61 -1.53
CA GLN A 161 -5.26 -15.62 -0.77
C GLN A 161 -4.83 -16.16 0.61
N SER A 162 -4.24 -17.35 0.64
CA SER A 162 -4.00 -18.09 1.89
C SER A 162 -3.00 -17.42 2.84
N CYS A 163 -2.35 -16.32 2.44
CA CYS A 163 -1.27 -15.67 3.19
C CYS A 163 -1.66 -15.30 4.64
N ALA A 164 -2.89 -14.86 4.87
CA ALA A 164 -3.37 -14.53 6.21
C ALA A 164 -3.54 -15.76 7.11
N TYR A 165 -3.95 -16.89 6.54
CA TYR A 165 -4.08 -18.16 7.26
C TYR A 165 -2.72 -18.84 7.44
N ASP A 166 -1.84 -18.75 6.43
CA ASP A 166 -0.49 -19.29 6.47
C ASP A 166 0.34 -18.62 7.57
N SER A 167 0.21 -17.30 7.76
CA SER A 167 0.88 -16.57 8.85
C SER A 167 0.34 -16.98 10.22
N LEU A 168 -0.98 -17.06 10.38
CA LEU A 168 -1.61 -17.52 11.63
C LEU A 168 -1.15 -18.93 12.02
N ILE A 169 -1.22 -19.88 11.09
CA ILE A 169 -0.83 -21.27 11.32
C ILE A 169 0.68 -21.37 11.62
N SER A 170 1.51 -20.54 10.98
CA SER A 170 2.95 -20.49 11.28
C SER A 170 3.22 -20.03 12.72
N VAL A 171 2.50 -19.00 13.19
CA VAL A 171 2.61 -18.51 14.56
C VAL A 171 2.15 -19.58 15.56
N LEU A 172 0.98 -20.19 15.33
CA LEU A 172 0.46 -21.25 16.21
C LEU A 172 1.38 -22.49 16.22
N SER A 173 1.93 -22.86 15.07
CA SER A 173 2.95 -23.91 14.93
C SER A 173 4.16 -23.61 15.81
N ASN A 174 4.71 -22.40 15.74
CA ASN A 174 5.85 -22.02 16.56
C ASN A 174 5.52 -22.05 18.06
N VAL A 175 4.35 -21.55 18.46
CA VAL A 175 3.91 -21.63 19.86
C VAL A 175 3.80 -23.07 20.32
N TYR A 176 3.21 -23.95 19.51
CA TYR A 176 3.10 -25.37 19.82
C TYR A 176 4.47 -26.02 19.97
N TYR A 177 5.37 -25.90 18.99
CA TYR A 177 6.67 -26.57 19.06
C TYR A 177 7.58 -26.04 20.17
N LEU A 178 7.46 -24.77 20.56
CA LEU A 178 8.24 -24.20 21.65
C LEU A 178 7.70 -24.62 23.02
N ASN A 179 6.37 -24.73 23.18
CA ASN A 179 5.75 -24.98 24.49
C ASN A 179 5.21 -26.42 24.66
N ALA A 180 5.29 -27.29 23.64
CA ALA A 180 4.74 -28.65 23.69
C ALA A 180 5.39 -29.57 24.74
N ARG A 181 6.51 -29.17 25.35
CA ARG A 181 7.12 -29.88 26.48
C ARG A 181 6.72 -29.34 27.84
N ASP A 182 6.18 -28.12 27.90
CA ASP A 182 5.80 -27.42 29.13
C ASP A 182 4.29 -27.50 29.41
N TRP A 183 3.53 -28.19 28.55
CA TRP A 183 2.10 -28.49 28.67
C TRP A 183 1.91 -30.00 28.89
#